data_AF-A0A7J4IAP6-F1
#
_entry.id   AF-A0A7J4IAP6-F1
#
_cell.length_a   1.000
_cell.length_b   1.000
_cell.length_c   1.000
_cell.angle_alpha   90.00
_cell.angle_beta   90.00
_cell.angle_gamma   90.00
#
_symmetry.space_group_name_H-M   'P 1'
#
loop_
_entity.id
_entity.type
_entity.pdbx_description
1 polymer ?
#
loop_
_entity_poly.entity_id
_entity_poly.type
_entity_poly.pdbx_seq_one_letter_code
_entity_poly.pdbx_strand_id
1 'polypeptide(L)'
;MRIVPAGKGRDIANSVRLEAGKMFKQQNMVLVILLIASLIMPWWAFNHYSKENPLLGGLMFFSFSILGLGSLVAYVLFLNVGKRMGAKLTSPKVIIDNFGRKTAPFFDATGAHAGAFLGDVLHDPFQTGGLGTPAHERVVAGMIHKAHMGVLF
;
A
#
# COMPACT_ATOMS: atom_id res chain seq x y z
N MET A 1 19.56 8.75 2.35
CA MET A 1 19.81 7.31 2.12
C MET A 1 19.95 6.64 3.47
N ARG A 2 19.31 5.49 3.71
CA ARG A 2 19.48 4.75 4.97
C ARG A 2 20.31 3.50 4.69
N ILE A 3 21.44 3.37 5.38
CA ILE A 3 22.27 2.17 5.33
C ILE A 3 21.62 1.13 6.25
N VAL A 4 21.44 -0.08 5.74
CA VAL A 4 20.91 -1.21 6.49
C VAL A 4 21.81 -2.43 6.27
N PRO A 5 21.89 -3.37 7.22
CA PRO A 5 22.59 -4.63 7.02
C PRO A 5 22.12 -5.33 5.74
N ALA A 6 23.02 -6.07 5.10
CA ALA A 6 22.71 -6.83 3.89
C ALA A 6 21.46 -7.72 4.10
N GLY A 7 20.55 -7.73 3.13
CA GLY A 7 19.28 -8.46 3.22
C GLY A 7 18.14 -7.69 3.88
N LYS A 8 18.38 -6.93 4.97
CA LYS A 8 17.31 -6.19 5.68
C LYS A 8 16.61 -5.16 4.80
N GLY A 9 17.30 -4.62 3.79
CA GLY A 9 16.69 -3.71 2.81
C GLY A 9 15.55 -4.37 2.02
N ARG A 10 15.71 -5.65 1.64
CA ARG A 10 14.65 -6.42 0.98
C ARG A 10 13.47 -6.65 1.92
N ASP A 11 13.76 -7.02 3.17
CA ASP A 11 12.72 -7.27 4.18
C ASP A 11 11.89 -6.02 4.45
N ILE A 12 12.53 -4.85 4.55
CA ILE A 12 11.85 -3.56 4.74
C ILE A 12 11.01 -3.20 3.51
N ALA A 13 11.55 -3.34 2.30
CA ALA A 13 10.79 -3.07 1.07
C ALA A 13 9.58 -4.03 0.96
N ASN A 14 9.77 -5.29 1.29
CA ASN A 14 8.71 -6.29 1.31
C ASN A 14 7.70 -6.05 2.44
N SER A 15 8.13 -5.64 3.63
CA SER A 15 7.22 -5.35 4.75
C SER A 15 6.31 -4.16 4.43
N VAL A 16 6.86 -3.10 3.81
CA VAL A 16 6.05 -1.95 3.35
C VAL A 16 5.06 -2.37 2.25
N ARG A 17 5.47 -3.25 1.32
CA ARG A 17 4.54 -3.82 0.31
C ARG A 17 3.46 -4.69 0.94
N LEU A 18 3.80 -5.46 1.96
CA LEU A 18 2.84 -6.31 2.69
C LEU A 18 1.89 -5.45 3.54
N GLU A 19 2.36 -4.37 4.16
CA GLU A 19 1.53 -3.40 4.87
C GLU A 19 0.55 -2.70 3.94
N ALA A 20 1.00 -2.32 2.74
CA ALA A 20 0.12 -1.84 1.68
C ALA A 20 -1.00 -2.84 1.37
N GLY A 21 -0.66 -4.13 1.21
CA GLY A 21 -1.63 -5.20 0.99
C GLY A 21 -2.56 -5.45 2.20
N LYS A 22 -2.05 -5.29 3.43
CA LYS A 22 -2.84 -5.44 4.67
C LYS A 22 -3.92 -4.36 4.79
N MET A 23 -3.64 -3.12 4.37
CA MET A 23 -4.66 -2.07 4.36
C MET A 23 -5.85 -2.43 3.46
N PHE A 24 -5.60 -2.96 2.27
CA PHE A 24 -6.67 -3.45 1.38
C PHE A 24 -7.40 -4.66 1.97
N LYS A 25 -6.68 -5.58 2.63
CA LYS A 25 -7.29 -6.72 3.33
C LYS A 25 -8.20 -6.25 4.48
N GLN A 26 -7.78 -5.26 5.26
CA GLN A 26 -8.58 -4.70 6.36
C GLN A 26 -9.82 -3.96 5.83
N GLN A 27 -9.68 -3.19 4.74
CA GLN A 27 -10.82 -2.55 4.07
C GLN A 27 -11.88 -3.56 3.59
N ASN A 28 -11.44 -4.66 2.96
CA ASN A 28 -12.32 -5.75 2.53
C ASN A 28 -12.93 -6.49 3.74
N MET A 29 -12.18 -6.67 4.82
CA MET A 29 -12.70 -7.30 6.03
C MET A 29 -13.80 -6.47 6.69
N VAL A 30 -13.63 -5.14 6.78
CA VAL A 30 -14.68 -4.23 7.26
C VAL A 30 -15.91 -4.30 6.36
N LEU A 31 -15.74 -4.32 5.03
CA LEU A 31 -16.86 -4.48 4.09
C LEU A 31 -17.62 -5.79 4.31
N VAL A 32 -16.91 -6.91 4.49
CA VAL A 32 -17.51 -8.22 4.75
C VAL A 32 -18.27 -8.24 6.07
N ILE A 33 -17.69 -7.69 7.14
CA ILE A 33 -18.35 -7.58 8.46
C ILE A 33 -19.62 -6.74 8.34
N LEU A 34 -19.57 -5.61 7.64
CA LEU A 34 -20.69 -4.70 7.46
C LEU A 34 -21.80 -5.34 6.61
N LEU A 35 -21.43 -6.13 5.60
CA LEU A 35 -22.37 -6.90 4.77
C LEU A 35 -23.08 -7.99 5.59
N ILE A 36 -22.33 -8.74 6.40
CA ILE A 36 -22.90 -9.74 7.32
C ILE A 36 -23.83 -9.08 8.33
N ALA A 37 -23.42 -7.96 8.93
CA ALA A 37 -24.26 -7.19 9.86
C ALA A 37 -25.53 -6.68 9.17
N SER A 38 -25.43 -6.19 7.94
CA SER A 38 -26.59 -5.72 7.16
C SER A 38 -27.60 -6.84 6.86
N LEU A 39 -27.17 -8.10 6.77
CA LEU A 39 -28.08 -9.24 6.58
C LEU A 39 -28.67 -9.76 7.89
N ILE A 40 -27.88 -9.81 8.97
CA ILE A 40 -28.29 -10.43 10.23
C ILE A 40 -29.12 -9.47 11.10
N MET A 41 -28.76 -8.19 11.14
CA MET A 41 -29.40 -7.20 12.02
C MET A 41 -30.91 -7.03 11.78
N PRO A 42 -31.43 -7.02 10.53
CA PRO A 42 -32.86 -6.94 10.28
C PRO A 42 -33.64 -8.14 10.83
N TRP A 43 -33.11 -9.35 10.64
CA TRP A 43 -33.73 -10.58 11.15
C TRP A 43 -33.71 -10.66 12.67
N TRP A 44 -32.61 -10.21 13.29
CA TRP A 44 -32.52 -10.10 14.74
C TRP A 44 -33.55 -9.10 15.29
N ALA A 45 -33.65 -7.91 14.68
CA ALA A 45 -34.60 -6.88 15.08
C ALA A 45 -36.06 -7.39 14.94
N PHE A 46 -36.37 -8.05 13.82
CA PHE A 46 -37.70 -8.64 13.61
C PHE A 46 -38.07 -9.62 14.73
N ASN A 47 -37.20 -10.59 15.04
CA ASN A 47 -37.47 -11.59 16.06
C ASN A 47 -37.56 -11.03 17.49
N HIS A 48 -36.84 -9.93 17.77
CA HIS A 48 -36.89 -9.27 19.07
C HIS A 48 -38.18 -8.47 19.25
N TYR A 49 -38.50 -7.59 18.30
CA TYR A 49 -39.64 -6.66 18.41
C TYR A 49 -40.99 -7.30 18.02
N SER A 50 -41.00 -8.39 17.26
CA SER A 50 -42.23 -9.12 16.93
C SER A 50 -42.85 -9.84 18.15
N LYS A 51 -42.12 -9.98 19.26
CA LYS A 51 -42.65 -10.58 20.50
C LYS A 51 -43.64 -9.67 21.22
N GLU A 52 -43.45 -8.35 21.12
CA GLU A 52 -44.34 -7.37 21.73
C GLU A 52 -45.49 -7.03 20.79
N ASN A 53 -45.20 -6.70 19.53
CA ASN A 53 -46.18 -6.30 18.54
C ASN A 53 -45.72 -6.69 17.12
N PRO A 54 -46.49 -7.51 16.37
CA PRO A 54 -46.11 -7.95 15.02
C PRO A 54 -45.87 -6.80 14.03
N LEU A 55 -46.65 -5.72 14.13
CA LEU A 55 -46.48 -4.51 13.32
C LEU A 55 -45.15 -3.79 13.60
N LEU A 56 -44.74 -3.77 14.87
CA LEU A 56 -43.53 -3.09 15.33
C LEU A 56 -42.28 -3.87 14.89
N GLY A 57 -42.35 -5.20 14.92
CA GLY A 57 -41.34 -6.09 14.31
C GLY A 57 -41.15 -5.84 12.82
N GLY A 58 -42.24 -5.73 12.06
CA GLY A 58 -42.20 -5.40 10.63
C GLY A 58 -41.58 -4.03 10.36
N LEU A 59 -41.99 -2.99 11.10
CA LEU A 59 -41.44 -1.64 10.96
C LEU A 59 -39.93 -1.59 11.26
N MET A 60 -39.48 -2.28 12.31
CA MET A 60 -38.07 -2.38 12.67
C MET A 60 -37.26 -3.15 11.62
N PHE A 61 -37.82 -4.21 11.04
CA PHE A 61 -37.17 -4.94 9.94
C PHE A 61 -36.87 -4.01 8.75
N PHE A 62 -37.86 -3.21 8.33
CA PHE A 62 -37.65 -2.24 7.25
C PHE A 62 -36.64 -1.15 7.63
N SER A 63 -36.73 -0.61 8.85
CA SER A 63 -35.81 0.43 9.32
C SER A 63 -34.36 -0.03 9.35
N PHE A 64 -34.08 -1.20 9.92
CA PHE A 64 -32.73 -1.77 9.98
C PHE A 64 -32.22 -2.23 8.61
N SER A 65 -33.10 -2.66 7.72
CA SER A 65 -32.73 -2.99 6.33
C SER A 65 -32.30 -1.75 5.54
N ILE A 66 -33.05 -0.64 5.67
CA ILE A 66 -32.71 0.63 5.02
C ILE A 66 -31.40 1.19 5.61
N LEU A 67 -31.23 1.14 6.93
CA LEU A 67 -30.01 1.58 7.59
C LEU A 67 -28.79 0.72 7.18
N GLY A 68 -28.94 -0.60 7.14
CA GLY A 68 -27.90 -1.53 6.72
C GLY A 68 -27.45 -1.26 5.29
N LEU A 69 -28.40 -1.20 4.35
CA LEU A 69 -28.10 -0.91 2.95
C LEU A 69 -27.52 0.50 2.76
N GLY A 70 -28.07 1.51 3.44
CA GLY A 70 -27.58 2.89 3.40
C GLY A 70 -26.15 3.02 3.91
N SER A 71 -25.80 2.33 5.00
CA SER A 71 -24.43 2.31 5.54
C SER A 71 -23.43 1.64 4.60
N LEU A 72 -23.85 0.58 3.89
CA LEU A 72 -23.02 -0.12 2.90
C LEU A 72 -22.73 0.79 1.70
N VAL A 73 -23.76 1.43 1.16
CA VAL A 73 -23.62 2.40 0.05
C VAL A 73 -22.74 3.58 0.48
N ALA A 74 -22.97 4.16 1.65
CA ALA A 74 -22.16 5.25 2.18
C ALA A 74 -20.68 4.85 2.34
N TYR A 75 -20.41 3.65 2.86
CA TYR A 75 -19.05 3.13 3.01
C TYR A 75 -18.35 2.91 1.66
N VAL A 76 -19.05 2.37 0.66
CA VAL A 76 -18.49 2.21 -0.70
C VAL A 76 -18.20 3.56 -1.36
N LEU A 77 -19.09 4.55 -1.21
CA LEU A 77 -18.86 5.90 -1.72
C LEU A 77 -17.65 6.54 -1.04
N PHE A 78 -17.54 6.42 0.27
CA PHE A 78 -16.39 6.89 1.05
C PHE A 78 -15.07 6.27 0.58
N LEU A 79 -15.05 4.95 0.35
CA LEU A 79 -13.87 4.25 -0.19
C LEU A 79 -13.49 4.74 -1.59
N ASN A 80 -14.48 4.99 -2.45
CA ASN A 80 -14.21 5.47 -3.82
C ASN A 80 -13.62 6.88 -3.82
N VAL A 81 -14.05 7.76 -2.90
CA VAL A 81 -13.46 9.10 -2.72
C VAL A 81 -12.04 8.99 -2.17
N GLY A 82 -11.80 8.16 -1.15
CA GLY A 82 -10.48 7.95 -0.56
C GLY A 82 -9.46 7.37 -1.55
N LYS A 83 -9.88 6.46 -2.45
CA LYS A 83 -9.02 5.91 -3.51
C LYS A 83 -8.58 6.95 -4.54
N ARG A 84 -9.42 7.94 -4.84
CA ARG A 84 -9.09 9.04 -5.78
C ARG A 84 -8.08 10.03 -5.19
N MET A 85 -8.05 10.16 -3.87
CA MET A 85 -7.03 10.94 -3.14
C MET A 85 -5.77 10.12 -2.83
N GLY A 86 -5.56 9.00 -3.53
CA GLY A 86 -4.52 8.03 -3.26
C GLY A 86 -3.13 8.65 -3.15
N ALA A 87 -2.67 8.83 -1.92
CA ALA A 87 -1.26 8.99 -1.62
C ALA A 87 -0.55 7.76 -2.22
N LYS A 88 0.24 7.96 -3.27
CA LYS A 88 1.09 6.90 -3.84
C LYS A 88 1.89 6.34 -2.68
N LEU A 89 1.64 5.07 -2.34
CA LEU A 89 2.40 4.35 -1.33
C LEU A 89 3.88 4.48 -1.67
N THR A 90 4.61 5.27 -0.88
CA THR A 90 6.03 5.51 -1.06
C THR A 90 6.79 4.31 -0.54
N SER A 91 6.88 3.25 -1.35
CA SER A 91 7.66 2.07 -1.01
C SER A 91 9.15 2.38 -1.19
N PRO A 92 10.01 2.12 -0.18
CA PRO A 92 11.44 2.37 -0.33
C PRO A 92 12.03 1.48 -1.43
N LYS A 93 12.73 2.10 -2.38
CA LYS A 93 13.48 1.38 -3.42
C LYS A 93 14.79 0.87 -2.84
N VAL A 94 15.04 -0.43 -2.98
CA VAL A 94 16.37 -1.02 -2.71
C VAL A 94 17.27 -0.68 -3.89
N ILE A 95 18.28 0.17 -3.64
CA ILE A 95 19.16 0.68 -4.70
C ILE A 95 20.38 -0.24 -4.88
N ILE A 96 20.96 -0.71 -3.78
CA ILE A 96 22.08 -1.65 -3.76
C ILE A 96 21.76 -2.75 -2.77
N ASP A 97 22.10 -3.97 -3.15
CA ASP A 97 21.98 -5.10 -2.26
C ASP A 97 23.14 -6.08 -2.45
N ASN A 98 23.83 -6.33 -1.35
CA ASN A 98 24.98 -7.23 -1.27
C ASN A 98 24.60 -8.54 -0.56
N PHE A 99 23.32 -8.86 -0.42
CA PHE A 99 22.86 -10.11 0.20
C PHE A 99 23.43 -11.35 -0.52
N GLY A 100 24.07 -12.23 0.25
CA GLY A 100 24.65 -13.48 -0.25
C GLY A 100 26.03 -13.34 -0.92
N ARG A 101 26.60 -12.14 -1.02
CA ARG A 101 27.98 -11.96 -1.51
C ARG A 101 28.99 -12.27 -0.40
N LYS A 102 29.89 -13.22 -0.66
CA LYS A 102 30.99 -13.59 0.25
C LYS A 102 32.27 -12.79 0.02
N THR A 103 32.39 -12.16 -1.15
CA THR A 103 33.52 -11.32 -1.52
C THR A 103 33.11 -9.84 -1.53
N ALA A 104 34.05 -8.97 -1.19
CA ALA A 104 33.86 -7.53 -1.27
C ALA A 104 33.60 -7.12 -2.74
N PRO A 105 32.67 -6.19 -3.01
CA PRO A 105 32.38 -5.75 -4.37
C PRO A 105 33.58 -5.04 -4.99
N PHE A 106 33.95 -5.41 -6.21
CA PHE A 106 34.95 -4.70 -7.02
C PHE A 106 34.26 -4.08 -8.23
N PHE A 107 34.46 -2.78 -8.44
CA PHE A 107 33.95 -2.05 -9.60
C PHE A 107 35.07 -1.26 -10.25
N ASP A 108 35.21 -1.39 -11.57
CA ASP A 108 36.09 -0.57 -12.40
C ASP A 108 35.27 0.57 -13.03
N ALA A 109 35.64 1.80 -12.72
CA ALA A 109 35.05 3.05 -13.17
C ALA A 109 35.87 3.75 -14.25
N THR A 110 36.85 3.08 -14.85
CA THR A 110 37.64 3.62 -15.96
C THR A 110 36.72 4.01 -17.12
N GLY A 111 36.75 5.29 -17.51
CA GLY A 111 35.89 5.81 -18.58
C GLY A 111 34.41 5.98 -18.23
N ALA A 112 34.03 5.84 -16.95
CA ALA A 112 32.65 6.04 -16.53
C ALA A 112 32.22 7.51 -16.66
N HIS A 113 31.06 7.75 -17.28
CA HIS A 113 30.45 9.08 -17.32
C HIS A 113 29.91 9.48 -15.93
N ALA A 114 29.70 10.78 -15.69
CA ALA A 114 29.34 11.33 -14.38
C ALA A 114 28.13 10.63 -13.73
N GLY A 115 27.06 10.36 -14.50
CA GLY A 115 25.88 9.63 -14.00
C GLY A 115 26.15 8.17 -13.66
N ALA A 116 27.03 7.48 -14.39
CA ALA A 116 27.43 6.11 -14.08
C ALA A 116 28.33 6.05 -12.84
N PHE A 117 29.16 7.07 -12.63
CA PHE A 117 30.07 7.15 -11.49
C PHE A 117 29.36 7.57 -10.20
N LEU A 118 28.69 8.74 -10.22
CA LEU A 118 28.06 9.36 -9.05
C LEU A 118 26.63 8.88 -8.81
N GLY A 119 25.96 8.32 -9.83
CA GLY A 119 24.53 8.03 -9.79
C GLY A 119 23.73 9.13 -10.48
N ASP A 120 22.48 8.82 -10.77
CA ASP A 120 21.62 9.66 -11.59
C ASP A 120 20.15 9.56 -11.14
N VAL A 121 19.35 10.54 -11.54
CA VAL A 121 17.90 10.56 -11.35
C VAL A 121 17.23 10.60 -12.70
N LEU A 122 16.51 9.52 -13.04
CA LEU A 122 15.85 9.40 -14.32
C LEU A 122 14.78 10.48 -14.50
N HIS A 123 14.74 11.05 -15.70
CA HIS A 123 13.67 11.95 -16.10
C HIS A 123 12.33 11.20 -16.14
N ASP A 124 11.24 11.88 -15.74
CA ASP A 124 9.89 11.34 -15.79
C ASP A 124 9.09 12.05 -16.89
N PRO A 125 8.76 11.40 -18.01
CA PRO A 125 7.99 12.02 -19.07
C PRO A 125 6.53 12.34 -18.68
N PHE A 126 6.00 11.78 -17.58
CA PHE A 126 4.61 11.94 -17.16
C PHE A 126 4.42 12.91 -15.97
N GLN A 127 5.40 13.78 -15.75
CA GLN A 127 5.49 14.65 -14.58
C GLN A 127 4.31 15.65 -14.45
N THR A 128 3.67 16.03 -15.55
CA THR A 128 2.59 17.04 -15.58
C THR A 128 1.16 16.46 -15.53
N GLY A 129 0.99 15.13 -15.55
CA GLY A 129 -0.32 14.47 -15.67
C GLY A 129 -0.82 13.72 -14.43
N GLY A 130 -0.19 13.87 -13.27
CA GLY A 130 -0.53 13.11 -12.04
C GLY A 130 -0.13 11.63 -12.07
N LEU A 131 0.23 11.09 -13.24
CA LEU A 131 0.73 9.73 -13.43
C LEU A 131 2.24 9.59 -13.11
N GLY A 132 2.94 10.69 -12.85
CA GLY A 132 4.39 10.69 -12.66
C GLY A 132 4.93 9.73 -11.59
N THR A 133 6.07 9.13 -11.87
CA THR A 133 6.78 8.21 -10.97
C THR A 133 7.34 8.97 -9.75
N PRO A 134 7.15 8.45 -8.52
CA PRO A 134 7.71 9.06 -7.32
C PRO A 134 9.23 9.31 -7.44
N ALA A 135 9.70 10.45 -6.93
CA ALA A 135 11.11 10.86 -7.08
C ALA A 135 12.11 9.82 -6.55
N HIS A 136 11.78 9.11 -5.46
CA HIS A 136 12.65 8.10 -4.86
C HIS A 136 12.80 6.83 -5.71
N GLU A 137 11.85 6.52 -6.59
CA GLU A 137 11.96 5.36 -7.50
C GLU A 137 12.85 5.66 -8.70
N ARG A 138 13.05 6.93 -9.03
CA ARG A 138 13.85 7.39 -10.18
C ARG A 138 15.35 7.42 -9.92
N VAL A 139 15.76 7.27 -8.66
CA VAL A 139 17.17 7.27 -8.26
C VAL A 139 17.87 5.98 -8.73
N VAL A 140 19.04 6.14 -9.34
CA VAL A 140 19.95 5.08 -9.80
C VAL A 140 21.28 5.20 -9.05
N ALA A 141 21.79 4.09 -8.54
CA ALA A 141 23.12 4.07 -7.92
C ALA A 141 24.23 4.11 -8.95
N GLY A 142 25.15 5.06 -8.74
CA GLY A 142 26.47 5.07 -9.37
C GLY A 142 27.42 4.00 -8.82
N MET A 143 28.57 3.87 -9.47
CA MET A 143 29.64 2.95 -9.09
C MET A 143 30.18 3.22 -7.69
N ILE A 144 30.27 4.49 -7.26
CA ILE A 144 30.69 4.83 -5.88
C ILE A 144 29.78 4.18 -4.83
N HIS A 145 28.48 4.12 -5.11
CA HIS A 145 27.51 3.55 -4.20
C HIS A 145 27.61 2.02 -4.22
N LYS A 146 27.75 1.42 -5.41
CA LYS A 146 27.86 -0.03 -5.57
C LYS A 146 29.15 -0.60 -4.97
N ALA A 147 30.23 0.17 -4.96
CA ALA A 147 31.52 -0.18 -4.34
C ALA A 147 31.56 0.04 -2.82
N HIS A 148 30.43 0.40 -2.18
CA HIS A 148 30.37 0.59 -0.73
C HIS A 148 30.83 -0.68 0.03
N MET A 149 31.81 -0.50 0.92
CA MET A 149 32.51 -1.59 1.64
C MET A 149 33.22 -2.59 0.72
N GLY A 150 33.68 -2.13 -0.44
CA GLY A 150 34.52 -2.90 -1.36
C GLY A 150 35.63 -2.05 -1.97
N VAL A 151 35.91 -2.30 -3.24
CA VAL A 151 37.00 -1.67 -3.99
C VAL A 151 36.43 -1.01 -5.23
N LEU A 152 36.81 0.24 -5.44
CA LEU A 152 36.52 1.03 -6.64
C LEU A 152 37.87 1.29 -7.32
N PHE A 153 37.99 0.86 -8.58
CA PHE A 153 39.14 1.11 -9.44
C PHE A 153 38.78 2.20 -10.45
#